data_AF-A0A7V8NLH0-F1
#
_entry.id   AF-A0A7V8NLH0-F1
#
_cell.length_a   1.000
_cell.length_b   1.000
_cell.length_c   1.000
_cell.angle_alpha   90.00
_cell.angle_beta   90.00
_cell.angle_gamma   90.00
#
_symmetry.space_group_name_H-M   'P 1'
#
loop_
_entity.id
_entity.type
_entity.pdbx_description
1 polymer ?
#
loop_
_entity_poly.entity_id
_entity_poly.type
_entity_poly.pdbx_seq_one_letter_code
_entity_poly.pdbx_strand_id
1 'polypeptide(L)'
;MLASFASLLAGPLIAGFFVKQSKEYCVEEDLEALLVRMRLRRYPETIPVLASFWLKTVDSSGYERRHWKKLNQLLKGVLGEQLPDAQSRQAIVDIQTWIQQTVSLTRQPPQSKSPQSERIFATLDSDLLAPYINRLLNEWLPLEVARLLVNEDASTFSEDGGIPALAIGRALEALLVREHLSPRALEMLLQPELFSPHDVYPADAEILQDVVLSRLGRTWAPPHSVMPATLLCVASDSQLPANYGEAVRHAFLAAQPEGEELHVPIAPAEALEIGKVEPVRIGSVIVTMDGRWWEAVSHQNGEPHSVVYRPMGRLRLDYAADHLRLRVPWPETRLNWSGSIPLPDTFEIFGREWHLSQWEQDA
;
A
#
# COMPACT_ATOMS: atom_id res chain seq x y z
N MET A 1 -16.10 -36.90 4.18
CA MET A 1 -15.76 -35.96 5.26
C MET A 1 -14.26 -35.87 5.33
N LEU A 2 -13.72 -34.64 5.19
CA LEU A 2 -12.31 -34.22 5.30
C LEU A 2 -11.29 -34.70 4.25
N ALA A 3 -10.38 -33.75 3.95
CA ALA A 3 -9.12 -33.79 3.19
C ALA A 3 -9.26 -33.84 1.65
N SER A 4 -8.46 -33.13 0.83
CA SER A 4 -7.18 -32.46 1.08
C SER A 4 -6.94 -31.38 0.01
N PHE A 5 -6.49 -30.21 0.45
CA PHE A 5 -5.96 -29.14 -0.40
C PHE A 5 -4.58 -29.59 -0.94
N ALA A 6 -4.50 -29.78 -2.26
CA ALA A 6 -3.24 -29.99 -2.95
C ALA A 6 -2.70 -28.65 -3.45
N SER A 7 -1.54 -28.29 -2.89
CA SER A 7 -0.55 -27.38 -3.47
C SER A 7 -0.44 -27.53 -4.99
N LEU A 8 -0.40 -26.41 -5.70
CA LEU A 8 0.36 -26.28 -6.93
C LEU A 8 0.72 -24.82 -7.17
N LEU A 9 1.96 -24.52 -6.83
CA LEU A 9 2.75 -23.43 -7.39
C LEU A 9 2.67 -23.50 -8.92
N ALA A 10 1.99 -22.55 -9.53
CA ALA A 10 2.12 -22.22 -10.94
C ALA A 10 1.74 -20.75 -11.11
N GLY A 11 2.75 -19.87 -11.19
CA GLY A 11 2.51 -18.52 -11.67
C GLY A 11 2.04 -18.55 -13.14
N PRO A 12 1.36 -17.51 -13.63
CA PRO A 12 1.27 -17.30 -15.06
C PRO A 12 1.93 -15.98 -15.47
N LEU A 13 2.99 -16.13 -16.26
CA LEU A 13 3.37 -15.12 -17.26
C LEU A 13 2.27 -15.07 -18.33
N ILE A 14 1.75 -13.86 -18.54
CA ILE A 14 1.25 -13.26 -19.79
C ILE A 14 0.43 -14.19 -20.72
N ALA A 15 -0.88 -14.00 -20.71
CA ALA A 15 -1.70 -14.07 -21.92
C ALA A 15 -2.83 -13.03 -21.84
N GLY A 16 -2.67 -11.96 -22.62
CA GLY A 16 -3.70 -10.95 -22.81
C GLY A 16 -4.95 -11.56 -23.41
N PHE A 17 -6.07 -11.44 -22.70
CA PHE A 17 -7.39 -11.62 -23.25
C PHE A 17 -8.22 -10.39 -22.91
N PHE A 18 -8.38 -9.51 -23.91
CA PHE A 18 -9.45 -8.53 -23.95
C PHE A 18 -10.77 -9.28 -24.15
N VAL A 19 -11.27 -9.90 -23.08
CA VAL A 19 -12.68 -10.26 -23.02
C VAL A 19 -13.38 -9.09 -22.39
N LYS A 20 -14.15 -8.37 -23.20
CA LYS A 20 -15.20 -7.46 -22.72
C LYS A 20 -16.24 -8.34 -22.04
N GLN A 21 -15.96 -8.81 -20.83
CA GLN A 21 -16.94 -9.53 -20.01
C GLN A 21 -18.10 -8.56 -19.80
N SER A 22 -19.29 -8.97 -20.24
CA SER A 22 -20.53 -8.31 -19.86
C SER A 22 -20.64 -8.45 -18.34
N LYS A 23 -20.18 -7.42 -17.62
CA LYS A 23 -20.15 -7.41 -16.16
C LYS A 23 -21.61 -7.33 -15.69
N GLU A 24 -22.14 -8.45 -15.20
CA GLU A 24 -23.37 -8.44 -14.42
C GLU A 24 -23.02 -7.73 -13.10
N TYR A 25 -23.55 -6.52 -12.90
CA TYR A 25 -23.14 -5.68 -11.76
C TYR A 25 -23.66 -6.26 -10.45
N CYS A 26 -22.75 -6.74 -9.61
CA CYS A 26 -23.08 -7.27 -8.29
C CYS A 26 -22.67 -6.26 -7.21
N VAL A 27 -23.68 -5.60 -6.62
CA VAL A 27 -23.48 -4.56 -5.58
C VAL A 27 -22.74 -5.12 -4.37
N GLU A 28 -23.03 -6.36 -4.00
CA GLU A 28 -22.35 -7.07 -2.92
C GLU A 28 -20.88 -7.30 -3.22
N GLU A 29 -20.54 -7.74 -4.43
CA GLU A 29 -19.13 -7.96 -4.82
C GLU A 29 -18.35 -6.65 -4.89
N ASP A 30 -18.95 -5.59 -5.43
CA ASP A 30 -18.29 -4.28 -5.49
C ASP A 30 -18.07 -3.70 -4.09
N LEU A 31 -19.01 -3.88 -3.16
CA LEU A 31 -18.85 -3.48 -1.76
C LEU A 31 -17.83 -4.36 -1.03
N GLU A 32 -17.88 -5.68 -1.19
CA GLU A 32 -16.92 -6.59 -0.56
C GLU A 32 -15.50 -6.29 -1.07
N ALA A 33 -15.34 -6.00 -2.36
CA ALA A 33 -14.08 -5.55 -2.93
C ALA A 33 -13.58 -4.27 -2.24
N LEU A 34 -14.46 -3.28 -1.97
CA LEU A 34 -14.08 -2.09 -1.21
C LEU A 34 -13.64 -2.45 0.21
N LEU A 35 -14.40 -3.28 0.93
CA LEU A 35 -14.11 -3.65 2.31
C LEU A 35 -12.82 -4.46 2.44
N VAL A 36 -12.59 -5.42 1.55
CA VAL A 36 -11.34 -6.15 1.48
C VAL A 36 -10.19 -5.18 1.22
N ARG A 37 -10.32 -4.27 0.25
CA ARG A 37 -9.27 -3.29 -0.04
C ARG A 37 -9.02 -2.35 1.13
N MET A 38 -10.05 -1.88 1.85
CA MET A 38 -9.90 -1.09 3.08
C MET A 38 -9.15 -1.88 4.16
N ARG A 39 -9.51 -3.15 4.39
CA ARG A 39 -8.83 -4.01 5.37
C ARG A 39 -7.36 -4.28 5.02
N LEU A 40 -7.03 -4.30 3.74
CA LEU A 40 -5.68 -4.53 3.24
C LEU A 40 -4.86 -3.24 3.07
N ARG A 41 -5.39 -2.07 3.45
CA ARG A 41 -4.65 -0.81 3.39
C ARG A 41 -3.52 -0.79 4.40
N ARG A 42 -2.32 -0.45 3.93
CA ARG A 42 -1.16 -0.23 4.80
C ARG A 42 -1.10 1.20 5.32
N TYR A 43 -1.63 2.13 4.55
CA TYR A 43 -1.66 3.56 4.82
C TYR A 43 -3.11 4.02 5.01
N PRO A 44 -3.63 4.04 6.25
CA PRO A 44 -5.00 4.41 6.53
C PRO A 44 -5.39 5.78 5.94
N GLU A 45 -4.44 6.72 5.88
CA GLU A 45 -4.64 8.05 5.29
C GLU A 45 -5.04 8.01 3.80
N THR A 46 -4.83 6.91 3.09
CA THR A 46 -5.23 6.73 1.69
C THR A 46 -6.66 6.20 1.53
N ILE A 47 -7.30 5.72 2.61
CA ILE A 47 -8.67 5.18 2.59
C ILE A 47 -9.69 6.18 1.98
N PRO A 48 -9.65 7.49 2.26
CA PRO A 48 -10.56 8.44 1.62
C PRO A 48 -10.41 8.48 0.09
N VAL A 49 -9.18 8.31 -0.42
CA VAL A 49 -8.92 8.22 -1.87
C VAL A 49 -9.55 6.95 -2.44
N LEU A 50 -9.28 5.80 -1.83
CA LEU A 50 -9.88 4.52 -2.21
C LEU A 50 -11.41 4.64 -2.30
N ALA A 51 -12.04 5.17 -1.26
CA ALA A 51 -13.49 5.33 -1.20
C ALA A 51 -14.02 6.25 -2.31
N SER A 52 -13.36 7.40 -2.53
CA SER A 52 -13.78 8.37 -3.55
C SER A 52 -13.64 7.81 -4.98
N PHE A 53 -12.50 7.20 -5.30
CA PHE A 53 -12.26 6.64 -6.63
C PHE A 53 -13.05 5.35 -6.88
N TRP A 54 -13.28 4.52 -5.86
CA TRP A 54 -14.23 3.41 -5.94
C TRP A 54 -15.64 3.91 -6.24
N LEU A 55 -16.12 4.93 -5.52
CA LEU A 55 -17.46 5.49 -5.72
C LEU A 55 -17.61 6.08 -7.12
N LYS A 56 -16.59 6.81 -7.60
CA LYS A 56 -16.52 7.30 -8.98
C LYS A 56 -16.61 6.17 -10.01
N THR A 57 -15.94 5.05 -9.73
CA THR A 57 -15.93 3.87 -10.61
C THR A 57 -17.31 3.26 -10.70
N VAL A 58 -17.95 3.01 -9.55
CA VAL A 58 -19.30 2.46 -9.44
C VAL A 58 -20.35 3.39 -10.05
N ASP A 59 -20.23 4.70 -9.85
CA ASP A 59 -21.12 5.68 -10.49
C ASP A 59 -21.01 5.64 -12.02
N SER A 60 -19.77 5.58 -12.52
CA SER A 60 -19.51 5.49 -13.96
C SER A 60 -19.90 4.14 -14.60
N SER A 61 -20.09 3.10 -13.79
CA SER A 61 -20.44 1.75 -14.27
C SER A 61 -21.94 1.59 -14.56
N GLY A 62 -22.76 2.63 -14.31
CA GLY A 62 -24.18 2.64 -14.69
C GLY A 62 -25.12 2.09 -13.61
N TYR A 63 -24.77 2.23 -12.34
CA TYR A 63 -25.66 1.88 -11.23
C TYR A 63 -27.01 2.61 -11.33
N GLU A 64 -28.07 1.84 -11.53
CA GLU A 64 -29.45 2.33 -11.41
C GLU A 64 -29.90 2.53 -9.95
N ARG A 65 -31.04 3.20 -9.76
CA ARG A 65 -31.65 3.49 -8.44
C ARG A 65 -31.77 2.27 -7.52
N ARG A 66 -32.07 1.09 -8.06
CA ARG A 66 -32.16 -0.15 -7.28
C ARG A 66 -30.81 -0.56 -6.69
N HIS A 67 -29.72 -0.39 -7.44
CA HIS A 67 -28.36 -0.69 -6.99
C HIS A 67 -27.94 0.30 -5.90
N TRP A 68 -28.20 1.59 -6.07
CA TRP A 68 -27.92 2.60 -5.04
C TRP A 68 -28.70 2.38 -3.74
N LYS A 69 -29.99 2.01 -3.84
CA LYS A 69 -30.81 1.69 -2.67
C LYS A 69 -30.24 0.48 -1.92
N LYS A 70 -29.85 -0.57 -2.66
CA LYS A 70 -29.24 -1.78 -2.12
C LYS A 70 -27.89 -1.47 -1.46
N LEU A 71 -27.02 -0.73 -2.13
CA LEU A 71 -25.72 -0.32 -1.61
C LEU A 71 -25.88 0.47 -0.30
N ASN A 72 -26.79 1.45 -0.24
CA ASN A 72 -27.04 2.21 0.98
C ASN A 72 -27.54 1.33 2.14
N GLN A 73 -28.31 0.28 1.87
CA GLN A 73 -28.72 -0.68 2.90
C GLN A 73 -27.54 -1.51 3.40
N LEU A 74 -26.69 -1.99 2.49
CA LEU A 74 -25.50 -2.77 2.85
C LEU A 74 -24.50 -1.94 3.67
N LEU A 75 -24.23 -0.70 3.25
CA LEU A 75 -23.35 0.22 3.98
C LEU A 75 -23.86 0.48 5.42
N LYS A 76 -25.18 0.50 5.65
CA LYS A 76 -25.75 0.63 7.01
C LYS A 76 -25.49 -0.60 7.86
N GLY A 77 -25.51 -1.80 7.25
CA GLY A 77 -25.12 -3.04 7.90
C GLY A 77 -23.67 -2.99 8.34
N VAL A 78 -22.76 -2.61 7.43
CA VAL A 78 -21.32 -2.48 7.69
C VAL A 78 -21.01 -1.50 8.84
N LEU A 79 -21.70 -0.37 8.92
CA LEU A 79 -21.52 0.58 10.04
C LEU A 79 -22.00 0.04 11.39
N GLY A 80 -22.85 -0.98 11.38
CA GLY A 80 -23.26 -1.72 12.58
C GLY A 80 -22.23 -2.77 13.03
N GLU A 81 -21.28 -3.11 12.16
CA GLU A 81 -20.17 -4.02 12.45
C GLU A 81 -18.93 -3.25 12.95
N GLN A 82 -17.98 -3.98 13.54
CA GLN A 82 -16.74 -3.41 14.04
C GLN A 82 -15.75 -3.23 12.88
N LEU A 83 -15.78 -2.05 12.26
CA LEU A 83 -14.76 -1.63 11.28
C LEU A 83 -13.39 -1.47 11.95
N PRO A 84 -12.29 -1.72 11.22
CA PRO A 84 -10.94 -1.78 11.80
C PRO A 84 -10.44 -0.44 12.33
N ASP A 85 -10.82 0.68 11.69
CA ASP A 85 -10.30 2.00 12.03
C ASP A 85 -11.30 3.14 11.77
N ALA A 86 -11.01 4.32 12.35
CA ALA A 86 -11.88 5.50 12.27
C ALA A 86 -11.97 6.10 10.86
N GLN A 87 -10.92 5.99 10.04
CA GLN A 87 -10.90 6.51 8.67
C GLN A 87 -11.75 5.63 7.74
N SER A 88 -11.68 4.30 7.88
CA SER A 88 -12.61 3.36 7.24
C SER A 88 -14.05 3.71 7.56
N ARG A 89 -14.38 3.92 8.85
CA ARG A 89 -15.73 4.30 9.27
C ARG A 89 -16.16 5.62 8.64
N GLN A 90 -15.31 6.64 8.68
CA GLN A 90 -15.61 7.95 8.11
C GLN A 90 -15.84 7.85 6.59
N ALA A 91 -14.99 7.12 5.87
CA ALA A 91 -15.13 6.93 4.43
C ALA A 91 -16.45 6.26 4.04
N ILE A 92 -16.93 5.28 4.82
CA ILE A 92 -18.25 4.66 4.62
C ILE A 92 -19.38 5.67 4.87
N VAL A 93 -19.26 6.51 5.91
CA VAL A 93 -20.22 7.60 6.19
C VAL A 93 -20.23 8.63 5.05
N ASP A 94 -19.07 8.98 4.49
CA ASP A 94 -18.95 9.93 3.39
C ASP A 94 -19.61 9.38 2.12
N ILE A 95 -19.40 8.09 1.80
CA ILE A 95 -20.10 7.41 0.70
C ILE A 95 -21.61 7.46 0.92
N GLN A 96 -22.11 7.12 2.13
CA GLN A 96 -23.54 7.18 2.42
C GLN A 96 -24.11 8.58 2.27
N THR A 97 -23.39 9.57 2.76
CA THR A 97 -23.78 10.99 2.68
C THR A 97 -23.88 11.42 1.23
N TRP A 98 -22.88 11.07 0.42
CA TRP A 98 -22.89 11.33 -1.02
C TRP A 98 -24.07 10.63 -1.72
N ILE A 99 -24.34 9.35 -1.43
CA ILE A 99 -25.48 8.63 -2.01
C ILE A 99 -26.79 9.34 -1.65
N GLN A 100 -26.96 9.73 -0.39
CA GLN A 100 -28.18 10.39 0.08
C GLN A 100 -28.38 11.76 -0.57
N GLN A 101 -27.33 12.54 -0.76
CA GLN A 101 -27.39 13.84 -1.40
C GLN A 101 -27.59 13.70 -2.92
N THR A 102 -26.71 12.95 -3.59
CA THR A 102 -26.65 12.90 -5.06
C THR A 102 -27.77 12.04 -5.66
N VAL A 103 -28.10 10.88 -5.07
CA VAL A 103 -29.14 9.98 -5.61
C VAL A 103 -30.55 10.50 -5.31
N SER A 104 -30.73 11.29 -4.24
CA SER A 104 -32.03 11.92 -3.95
C SER A 104 -32.28 13.16 -4.81
N LEU A 105 -31.23 13.88 -5.21
CA LEU A 105 -31.33 15.12 -6.01
C LEU A 105 -31.35 14.86 -7.53
N THR A 106 -30.76 13.77 -8.02
CA THR A 106 -30.58 13.56 -9.47
C THR A 106 -31.66 12.65 -10.07
N ARG A 107 -32.63 13.27 -10.75
CA ARG A 107 -33.71 12.60 -11.53
C ARG A 107 -33.40 12.42 -13.02
N GLN A 108 -32.16 12.64 -13.45
CA GLN A 108 -31.73 12.34 -14.82
C GLN A 108 -30.69 11.22 -14.80
N PRO A 109 -30.86 10.15 -15.60
CA PRO A 109 -29.78 9.21 -15.82
C PRO A 109 -28.58 9.99 -16.38
N PRO A 110 -27.33 9.63 -16.01
CA PRO A 110 -26.16 10.23 -16.63
C PRO A 110 -26.34 10.11 -18.14
N GLN A 111 -26.37 11.25 -18.84
CA GLN A 111 -26.39 11.26 -20.30
C GLN A 111 -25.23 10.39 -20.76
N SER A 112 -25.55 9.36 -21.54
CA SER A 112 -24.56 8.49 -22.14
C SER A 112 -23.52 9.37 -22.82
N LYS A 113 -22.27 9.27 -22.36
CA LYS A 113 -21.16 9.99 -22.99
C LYS A 113 -21.18 9.61 -24.47
N SER A 114 -21.33 10.62 -25.32
CA SER A 114 -21.20 10.58 -26.76
C SER A 114 -19.95 9.77 -27.17
N PRO A 115 -19.98 9.08 -28.33
CA PRO A 115 -18.86 8.26 -28.77
C PRO A 115 -17.59 9.11 -28.79
N GLN A 116 -16.62 8.70 -27.98
CA GLN A 116 -15.31 9.34 -27.94
C GLN A 116 -14.77 9.33 -29.37
N SER A 117 -14.57 10.52 -29.95
CA SER A 117 -13.70 10.70 -31.11
C SER A 117 -12.41 9.91 -30.87
N GLU A 118 -11.86 9.26 -31.90
CA GLU A 118 -10.60 8.53 -31.85
C GLU A 118 -9.53 9.38 -31.15
N ARG A 119 -9.37 9.21 -29.84
CA ARG A 119 -8.33 9.85 -29.05
C ARG A 119 -7.09 9.00 -29.27
N ILE A 120 -6.05 9.63 -29.79
CA ILE A 120 -4.73 8.98 -29.89
C ILE A 120 -4.24 8.81 -28.46
N PHE A 121 -4.19 7.57 -28.01
CA PHE A 121 -3.67 7.23 -26.69
C PHE A 121 -2.17 7.04 -26.75
N ALA A 122 -1.46 7.58 -25.76
CA ALA A 122 -0.03 7.33 -25.60
C ALA A 122 0.19 5.87 -25.15
N THR A 123 1.08 5.17 -25.83
CA THR A 123 1.61 3.88 -25.40
C THR A 123 2.89 4.11 -24.62
N LEU A 124 3.09 3.33 -23.56
CA LEU A 124 4.34 3.34 -22.79
C LEU A 124 5.04 2.00 -23.00
N ASP A 125 6.31 2.03 -23.39
CA ASP A 125 7.13 0.83 -23.48
C ASP A 125 7.51 0.33 -22.10
N SER A 126 7.69 -0.99 -21.96
CA SER A 126 7.99 -1.63 -20.67
C SER A 126 9.25 -1.07 -20.01
N ASP A 127 10.28 -0.77 -20.82
CA ASP A 127 11.58 -0.28 -20.34
C ASP A 127 11.49 1.16 -19.82
N LEU A 128 10.41 1.88 -20.12
CA LEU A 128 10.19 3.26 -19.70
C LEU A 128 9.25 3.39 -18.49
N LEU A 129 8.69 2.28 -17.99
CA LEU A 129 7.72 2.30 -16.88
C LEU A 129 8.32 2.82 -15.58
N ALA A 130 9.45 2.26 -15.13
CA ALA A 130 10.08 2.68 -13.88
C ALA A 130 10.56 4.15 -13.95
N PRO A 131 11.27 4.61 -15.01
CA PRO A 131 11.59 6.04 -15.17
C PRO A 131 10.35 6.94 -15.19
N TYR A 132 9.26 6.51 -15.84
CA TYR A 132 8.02 7.26 -15.89
C TYR A 132 7.37 7.39 -14.51
N ILE A 133 7.28 6.31 -13.74
CA ILE A 133 6.70 6.32 -12.39
C ILE A 133 7.52 7.22 -11.46
N ASN A 134 8.85 7.13 -11.51
CA ASN A 134 9.72 7.97 -10.70
C ASN A 134 9.53 9.46 -11.02
N ARG A 135 9.38 9.83 -12.29
CA ARG A 135 9.05 11.22 -12.67
C ARG A 135 7.64 11.62 -12.27
N LEU A 136 6.65 10.75 -12.51
CA LEU A 136 5.25 11.01 -12.18
C LEU A 136 5.10 11.34 -10.70
N LEU A 137 5.67 10.51 -9.82
CA LEU A 137 5.46 10.59 -8.38
C LEU A 137 6.40 11.57 -7.67
N ASN A 138 7.64 11.74 -8.14
CA ASN A 138 8.61 12.61 -7.46
C ASN A 138 8.77 14.00 -8.09
N GLU A 139 8.49 14.15 -9.38
CA GLU A 139 8.67 15.44 -10.08
C GLU A 139 7.31 16.09 -10.38
N TRP A 140 6.39 15.37 -11.04
CA TRP A 140 5.16 15.96 -11.57
C TRP A 140 4.06 16.07 -10.53
N LEU A 141 3.90 15.05 -9.70
CA LEU A 141 2.88 15.01 -8.66
C LEU A 141 3.03 16.16 -7.65
N PRO A 142 4.22 16.44 -7.07
CA PRO A 142 4.36 17.56 -6.13
C PRO A 142 4.00 18.90 -6.77
N LEU A 143 4.37 19.10 -8.05
CA LEU A 143 4.05 20.31 -8.79
C LEU A 143 2.53 20.46 -9.03
N GLU A 144 1.86 19.38 -9.43
CA GLU A 144 0.42 19.40 -9.70
C GLU A 144 -0.39 19.54 -8.41
N VAL A 145 0.05 18.91 -7.32
CA VAL A 145 -0.52 19.11 -5.98
C VAL A 145 -0.38 20.57 -5.55
N ALA A 146 0.82 21.16 -5.66
CA ALA A 146 1.02 22.57 -5.34
C ALA A 146 0.10 23.48 -6.18
N ARG A 147 -0.08 23.17 -7.48
CA ARG A 147 -1.02 23.89 -8.34
C ARG A 147 -2.46 23.76 -7.83
N LEU A 148 -2.92 22.57 -7.46
CA LEU A 148 -4.29 22.39 -6.94
C LEU A 148 -4.49 23.11 -5.62
N LEU A 149 -3.53 23.03 -4.69
CA LEU A 149 -3.60 23.70 -3.39
C LEU A 149 -3.64 25.23 -3.49
N VAL A 150 -2.97 25.82 -4.49
CA VAL A 150 -3.00 27.27 -4.73
C VAL A 150 -4.32 27.73 -5.37
N ASN A 151 -4.98 26.86 -6.13
CA ASN A 151 -6.18 27.21 -6.90
C ASN A 151 -7.51 26.77 -6.24
N GLU A 152 -7.49 25.83 -5.30
CA GLU A 152 -8.68 25.45 -4.52
C GLU A 152 -8.84 26.38 -3.30
N ASP A 153 -10.07 26.86 -3.06
CA ASP A 153 -10.38 27.73 -1.92
C ASP A 153 -9.96 27.07 -0.60
N ALA A 154 -9.26 27.84 0.26
CA ALA A 154 -8.67 27.40 1.52
C ALA A 154 -9.67 26.83 2.56
N SER A 155 -10.97 26.78 2.24
CA SER A 155 -12.06 26.33 3.12
C SER A 155 -12.27 24.80 3.15
N THR A 156 -11.59 24.04 2.28
CA THR A 156 -11.70 22.56 2.22
C THR A 156 -10.57 21.81 2.92
N PHE A 157 -9.59 22.51 3.50
CA PHE A 157 -8.45 21.87 4.15
C PHE A 157 -8.67 21.75 5.67
N SER A 158 -8.56 20.52 6.19
CA SER A 158 -8.55 20.24 7.64
C SER A 158 -7.40 20.99 8.31
N GLU A 159 -7.57 21.40 9.57
CA GLU A 159 -6.56 22.10 10.38
C GLU A 159 -5.33 21.25 10.73
N ASP A 160 -5.33 19.94 10.40
CA ASP A 160 -4.14 19.10 10.51
C ASP A 160 -3.17 19.39 9.36
N GLY A 161 -2.02 19.98 9.68
CA GLY A 161 -1.03 20.57 8.77
C GLY A 161 -0.29 19.64 7.79
N GLY A 162 -1.03 18.85 7.00
CA GLY A 162 -0.53 18.02 5.91
C GLY A 162 -1.36 18.18 4.62
N ILE A 163 -0.80 17.75 3.49
CA ILE A 163 -1.52 17.69 2.21
C ILE A 163 -2.57 16.58 2.31
N PRO A 164 -3.87 16.84 2.07
CA PRO A 164 -4.87 15.78 2.10
C PRO A 164 -4.63 14.75 1.01
N ALA A 165 -4.73 13.46 1.33
CA ALA A 165 -4.55 12.37 0.36
C ALA A 165 -5.48 12.49 -0.86
N LEU A 166 -6.68 13.06 -0.69
CA LEU A 166 -7.60 13.33 -1.80
C LEU A 166 -7.05 14.35 -2.81
N ALA A 167 -6.27 15.33 -2.38
CA ALA A 167 -5.61 16.27 -3.30
C ALA A 167 -4.56 15.55 -4.15
N ILE A 168 -3.80 14.62 -3.55
CA ILE A 168 -2.84 13.76 -4.25
C ILE A 168 -3.57 12.90 -5.30
N GLY A 169 -4.66 12.23 -4.92
CA GLY A 169 -5.47 11.44 -5.85
C GLY A 169 -6.02 12.25 -7.03
N ARG A 170 -6.51 13.47 -6.78
CA ARG A 170 -6.98 14.39 -7.83
C ARG A 170 -5.85 14.84 -8.76
N ALA A 171 -4.69 15.16 -8.21
CA ALA A 171 -3.51 15.54 -8.98
C ALA A 171 -3.06 14.40 -9.90
N LEU A 172 -2.96 13.17 -9.37
CA LEU A 172 -2.63 11.99 -10.16
C LEU A 172 -3.64 11.75 -11.28
N GLU A 173 -4.94 11.87 -10.98
CA GLU A 173 -5.95 11.74 -12.02
C GLU A 173 -5.77 12.79 -13.13
N ALA A 174 -5.56 14.06 -12.76
CA ALA A 174 -5.36 15.14 -13.73
C ALA A 174 -4.14 14.87 -14.63
N LEU A 175 -3.03 14.41 -14.03
CA LEU A 175 -1.83 14.02 -14.76
C LEU A 175 -2.11 12.88 -15.73
N LEU A 176 -2.69 11.76 -15.27
CA LEU A 176 -2.98 10.61 -16.13
C LEU A 176 -3.98 10.92 -17.24
N VAL A 177 -4.95 11.82 -16.98
CA VAL A 177 -5.90 12.29 -18.00
C VAL A 177 -5.19 13.15 -19.04
N ARG A 178 -4.27 14.03 -18.63
CA ARG A 178 -3.48 14.90 -19.52
C ARG A 178 -2.55 14.11 -20.43
N GLU A 179 -1.90 13.08 -19.89
CA GLU A 179 -0.98 12.22 -20.65
C GLU A 179 -1.69 11.26 -21.62
N HIS A 180 -3.03 11.15 -21.54
CA HIS A 180 -3.84 10.30 -22.43
C HIS A 180 -3.30 8.87 -22.57
N LEU A 181 -2.85 8.25 -21.47
CA LEU A 181 -2.33 6.89 -21.50
C LEU A 181 -3.37 5.88 -21.99
N SER A 182 -2.92 4.93 -22.81
CA SER A 182 -3.74 3.81 -23.27
C SER A 182 -4.16 2.91 -22.10
N PRO A 183 -5.29 2.17 -22.21
CA PRO A 183 -5.67 1.19 -21.19
C PRO A 183 -4.57 0.16 -20.89
N ARG A 184 -3.81 -0.23 -21.92
CA ARG A 184 -2.66 -1.13 -21.75
C ARG A 184 -1.55 -0.50 -20.91
N ALA A 185 -1.21 0.77 -21.16
CA ALA A 185 -0.21 1.48 -20.37
C ALA A 185 -0.68 1.64 -18.91
N LEU A 186 -1.96 1.93 -18.69
CA LEU A 186 -2.55 1.98 -17.35
C LEU A 186 -2.47 0.62 -16.62
N GLU A 187 -2.78 -0.49 -17.30
CA GLU A 187 -2.61 -1.84 -16.70
C GLU A 187 -1.15 -2.13 -16.35
N MET A 188 -0.20 -1.67 -17.18
CA MET A 188 1.23 -1.82 -16.87
C MET A 188 1.62 -1.08 -15.59
N LEU A 189 1.02 0.08 -15.29
CA LEU A 189 1.26 0.80 -14.02
C LEU A 189 0.77 0.06 -12.77
N LEU A 190 0.02 -1.03 -12.90
CA LEU A 190 -0.44 -1.84 -11.76
C LEU A 190 0.56 -2.94 -11.36
N GLN A 191 1.66 -3.11 -12.10
CA GLN A 191 2.64 -4.15 -11.83
C GLN A 191 3.40 -3.86 -10.52
N PRO A 192 3.36 -4.78 -9.53
CA PRO A 192 4.01 -4.58 -8.23
C PRO A 192 5.52 -4.32 -8.32
N GLU A 193 6.18 -4.89 -9.32
CA GLU A 193 7.64 -4.84 -9.50
C GLU A 193 8.15 -3.45 -9.90
N LEU A 194 7.25 -2.56 -10.32
CA LEU A 194 7.60 -1.20 -10.74
C LEU A 194 7.80 -0.24 -9.57
N PHE A 195 7.26 -0.57 -8.40
CA PHE A 195 7.29 0.30 -7.23
C PHE A 195 8.41 -0.13 -6.31
N SER A 196 9.58 0.47 -6.52
CA SER A 196 10.63 0.47 -5.51
C SER A 196 10.28 1.50 -4.45
N PRO A 197 10.10 1.13 -3.17
CA PRO A 197 9.92 2.10 -2.10
C PRO A 197 11.15 2.97 -1.82
N HIS A 198 12.31 2.63 -2.39
CA HIS A 198 13.44 3.57 -2.44
C HIS A 198 13.07 4.81 -3.25
N ASP A 199 12.38 4.60 -4.37
CA ASP A 199 12.10 5.66 -5.34
C ASP A 199 10.72 6.30 -5.14
N VAL A 200 9.79 5.65 -4.44
CA VAL A 200 8.40 6.07 -4.37
C VAL A 200 7.85 5.93 -2.94
N TYR A 201 7.21 6.99 -2.43
CA TYR A 201 6.48 6.89 -1.17
C TYR A 201 5.32 5.89 -1.32
N PRO A 202 5.23 4.82 -0.51
CA PRO A 202 4.32 3.72 -0.87
C PRO A 202 2.84 4.04 -0.68
N ALA A 203 2.49 5.06 0.11
CA ALA A 203 1.12 5.57 0.14
C ALA A 203 0.72 6.19 -1.21
N ASP A 204 1.63 6.87 -1.90
CA ASP A 204 1.37 7.45 -3.22
C ASP A 204 1.20 6.37 -4.29
N ALA A 205 1.92 5.25 -4.16
CA ALA A 205 1.69 4.06 -5.00
C ALA A 205 0.30 3.46 -4.75
N GLU A 206 -0.10 3.37 -3.47
CA GLU A 206 -1.43 2.92 -3.05
C GLU A 206 -2.56 3.82 -3.59
N ILE A 207 -2.35 5.14 -3.65
CA ILE A 207 -3.26 6.13 -4.26
C ILE A 207 -3.24 5.99 -5.78
N LEU A 208 -2.08 5.88 -6.41
CA LEU A 208 -1.95 5.71 -7.86
C LEU A 208 -2.71 4.47 -8.32
N GLN A 209 -2.63 3.37 -7.58
CA GLN A 209 -3.39 2.15 -7.86
C GLN A 209 -4.89 2.41 -7.93
N ASP A 210 -5.47 3.17 -6.97
CA ASP A 210 -6.89 3.54 -6.99
C ASP A 210 -7.28 4.36 -8.19
N VAL A 211 -6.45 5.37 -8.51
CA VAL A 211 -6.69 6.25 -9.64
C VAL A 211 -6.68 5.42 -10.92
N VAL A 212 -5.65 4.60 -11.13
CA VAL A 212 -5.51 3.74 -12.31
C VAL A 212 -6.67 2.76 -12.43
N LEU A 213 -7.06 2.09 -11.35
CA LEU A 213 -8.21 1.18 -11.35
C LEU A 213 -9.51 1.89 -11.72
N SER A 214 -9.72 3.09 -11.20
CA SER A 214 -10.89 3.89 -11.54
C SER A 214 -10.89 4.30 -13.02
N ARG A 215 -9.73 4.69 -13.57
CA ARG A 215 -9.56 4.99 -15.00
C ARG A 215 -9.84 3.77 -15.88
N LEU A 216 -9.58 2.57 -15.39
CA LEU A 216 -9.85 1.28 -16.04
C LEU A 216 -11.28 0.77 -15.80
N GLY A 217 -12.08 1.41 -14.95
CA GLY A 217 -13.44 0.95 -14.60
C GLY A 217 -13.45 -0.29 -13.70
N ARG A 218 -12.38 -0.53 -12.93
CA ARG A 218 -12.21 -1.72 -12.08
C ARG A 218 -12.31 -1.35 -10.60
N THR A 219 -13.05 -2.17 -9.84
CA THR A 219 -13.22 -2.01 -8.38
C THR A 219 -12.21 -2.83 -7.58
N TRP A 220 -11.48 -3.74 -8.24
CA TRP A 220 -10.59 -4.71 -7.60
C TRP A 220 -9.18 -4.75 -8.23
N ALA A 221 -8.17 -4.90 -7.35
CA ALA A 221 -6.81 -5.29 -7.68
C ALA A 221 -6.29 -6.31 -6.64
N PRO A 222 -5.38 -7.22 -7.03
CA PRO A 222 -4.67 -8.05 -6.07
C PRO A 222 -3.86 -7.18 -5.10
N PRO A 223 -3.76 -7.56 -3.82
CA PRO A 223 -2.94 -6.84 -2.86
C PRO A 223 -1.46 -6.92 -3.24
N HIS A 224 -0.71 -5.85 -2.97
CA HIS A 224 0.73 -5.90 -3.06
C HIS A 224 1.24 -6.85 -1.95
N SER A 225 1.88 -7.95 -2.34
CA SER A 225 2.48 -8.89 -1.38
C SER A 225 3.82 -8.35 -0.85
N VAL A 226 4.56 -7.66 -1.73
CA VAL A 226 5.88 -7.10 -1.41
C VAL A 226 5.73 -5.94 -0.43
N MET A 227 6.48 -5.99 0.65
CA MET A 227 6.53 -4.97 1.68
C MET A 227 7.99 -4.72 2.01
N PRO A 228 8.66 -3.88 1.21
CA PRO A 228 10.08 -3.70 1.40
C PRO A 228 10.35 -3.10 2.76
N ALA A 229 11.45 -3.57 3.31
CA ALA A 229 11.91 -3.20 4.62
C ALA A 229 13.37 -2.73 4.54
N THR A 230 13.78 -2.07 5.60
CA THR A 230 15.15 -1.67 5.85
C THR A 230 15.61 -2.37 7.12
N LEU A 231 16.78 -2.98 7.06
CA LEU A 231 17.44 -3.56 8.22
C LEU A 231 17.97 -2.43 9.10
N LEU A 232 17.39 -2.26 10.28
CA LEU A 232 17.72 -1.16 11.17
C LEU A 232 18.85 -1.53 12.12
N CYS A 233 18.75 -2.71 12.75
CA CYS A 233 19.70 -3.18 13.75
C CYS A 233 19.96 -4.68 13.60
N VAL A 234 21.20 -5.08 13.84
CA VAL A 234 21.62 -6.50 13.93
C VAL A 234 22.45 -6.69 15.19
N ALA A 235 22.09 -7.67 16.00
CA ALA A 235 22.88 -8.08 17.16
C ALA A 235 24.21 -8.69 16.69
N SER A 236 25.29 -8.41 17.41
CA SER A 236 26.64 -8.87 17.03
C SER A 236 26.79 -10.40 16.98
N ASP A 237 25.95 -11.13 17.71
CA ASP A 237 25.89 -12.60 17.73
C ASP A 237 24.82 -13.18 16.78
N SER A 238 24.17 -12.34 15.98
CA SER A 238 23.13 -12.75 15.04
C SER A 238 23.71 -13.51 13.85
N GLN A 239 23.08 -14.64 13.49
CA GLN A 239 23.48 -15.47 12.35
C GLN A 239 22.66 -15.12 11.11
N LEU A 240 22.95 -13.97 10.52
CA LEU A 240 22.34 -13.52 9.26
C LEU A 240 23.29 -13.70 8.07
N PRO A 241 22.76 -13.91 6.85
CA PRO A 241 23.55 -13.93 5.63
C PRO A 241 24.33 -12.62 5.41
N ALA A 242 25.48 -12.70 4.71
CA ALA A 242 26.35 -11.53 4.49
C ALA A 242 25.68 -10.38 3.70
N ASN A 243 24.71 -10.69 2.83
CA ASN A 243 23.97 -9.71 2.01
C ASN A 243 22.52 -9.56 2.45
N TYR A 244 22.23 -9.81 3.73
CA TYR A 244 20.86 -9.86 4.22
C TYR A 244 20.09 -8.54 4.04
N GLY A 245 20.77 -7.39 4.06
CA GLY A 245 20.14 -6.10 3.76
C GLY A 245 19.44 -6.04 2.40
N GLU A 246 19.98 -6.69 1.36
CA GLU A 246 19.32 -6.80 0.05
C GLU A 246 18.12 -7.74 0.09
N ALA A 247 18.22 -8.86 0.81
CA ALA A 247 17.11 -9.78 0.98
C ALA A 247 15.91 -9.12 1.68
N VAL A 248 16.17 -8.25 2.67
CA VAL A 248 15.15 -7.50 3.42
C VAL A 248 14.35 -6.56 2.50
N ARG A 249 14.92 -6.08 1.39
CA ARG A 249 14.19 -5.29 0.39
C ARG A 249 13.12 -6.09 -0.35
N HIS A 250 13.26 -7.41 -0.39
CA HIS A 250 12.32 -8.34 -0.99
C HIS A 250 11.38 -8.98 0.04
N ALA A 251 11.30 -8.42 1.25
CA ALA A 251 10.38 -8.89 2.26
C ALA A 251 8.92 -8.83 1.79
N PHE A 252 8.13 -9.78 2.25
CA PHE A 252 6.71 -9.87 1.92
C PHE A 252 5.88 -10.20 3.16
N LEU A 253 4.63 -9.77 3.18
CA LEU A 253 3.71 -10.09 4.25
C LEU A 253 3.08 -11.47 4.03
N ALA A 254 3.14 -12.30 5.06
CA ALA A 254 2.37 -13.53 5.15
C ALA A 254 1.25 -13.36 6.17
N ALA A 255 0.02 -13.69 5.78
CA ALA A 255 -1.12 -13.70 6.69
C ALA A 255 -1.14 -15.05 7.44
N GLN A 256 -1.01 -15.01 8.77
CA GLN A 256 -1.16 -16.17 9.65
C GLN A 256 -2.44 -16.06 10.49
N PRO A 257 -2.96 -17.18 11.03
CA PRO A 257 -4.12 -17.16 11.94
C PRO A 257 -3.92 -16.29 13.18
N GLU A 258 -2.68 -16.13 13.66
CA GLU A 258 -2.32 -15.39 14.87
C GLU A 258 -1.94 -13.92 14.61
N GLY A 259 -1.89 -13.49 13.34
CA GLY A 259 -1.51 -12.14 12.96
C GLY A 259 -0.71 -12.09 11.65
N GLU A 260 -0.18 -10.92 11.35
CA GLU A 260 0.72 -10.74 10.20
C GLU A 260 2.15 -11.12 10.57
N GLU A 261 2.85 -11.77 9.65
CA GLU A 261 4.29 -12.00 9.72
C GLU A 261 4.96 -11.38 8.51
N LEU A 262 6.18 -10.88 8.69
CA LEU A 262 7.01 -10.44 7.59
C LEU A 262 8.10 -11.48 7.33
N HIS A 263 8.17 -11.95 6.09
CA HIS A 263 9.08 -13.00 5.69
C HIS A 263 10.17 -12.41 4.80
N VAL A 264 11.42 -12.63 5.19
CA VAL A 264 12.59 -12.23 4.40
C VAL A 264 13.17 -13.46 3.73
N PRO A 265 13.13 -13.57 2.39
CA PRO A 265 13.61 -14.75 1.69
C PRO A 265 15.13 -14.93 1.86
N ILE A 266 15.56 -16.16 2.12
CA ILE A 266 16.99 -16.54 2.20
C ILE A 266 17.29 -17.73 1.30
N ALA A 267 18.52 -17.82 0.80
CA ALA A 267 18.89 -18.91 -0.09
C ALA A 267 18.88 -20.25 0.66
N PRO A 268 18.50 -21.38 0.00
CA PRO A 268 18.47 -22.70 0.65
C PRO A 268 19.79 -23.11 1.32
N ALA A 269 20.93 -22.77 0.70
CA ALA A 269 22.24 -23.05 1.26
C ALA A 269 22.51 -22.24 2.54
N GLU A 270 22.10 -20.97 2.56
CA GLU A 270 22.25 -20.09 3.72
C GLU A 270 21.32 -20.53 4.87
N ALA A 271 20.09 -20.91 4.56
CA ALA A 271 19.16 -21.47 5.53
C ALA A 271 19.69 -22.76 6.18
N LEU A 272 20.33 -23.63 5.39
CA LEU A 272 21.00 -24.83 5.89
C LEU A 272 22.18 -24.50 6.81
N GLU A 273 22.99 -23.49 6.51
CA GLU A 273 24.10 -23.07 7.38
C GLU A 273 23.57 -22.50 8.71
N ILE A 274 22.56 -21.63 8.66
CA ILE A 274 21.93 -21.04 9.85
C ILE A 274 21.34 -22.15 10.74
N GLY A 275 20.71 -23.17 10.14
CA GLY A 275 20.11 -24.29 10.85
C GLY A 275 21.09 -25.28 11.50
N LYS A 276 22.42 -25.16 11.28
CA LYS A 276 23.42 -26.05 11.90
C LYS A 276 23.73 -25.71 13.36
N VAL A 277 23.33 -24.53 13.85
CA VAL A 277 23.64 -24.07 15.20
C VAL A 277 22.37 -24.09 16.06
N GLU A 278 22.40 -24.80 17.18
CA GLU A 278 21.28 -24.83 18.14
C GLU A 278 21.67 -24.16 19.47
N PRO A 279 20.88 -23.16 19.95
CA PRO A 279 19.74 -22.54 19.30
C PRO A 279 20.16 -21.51 18.24
N VAL A 280 19.40 -21.43 17.14
CA VAL A 280 19.57 -20.38 16.12
C VAL A 280 19.20 -19.04 16.76
N ARG A 281 20.17 -18.12 16.81
CA ARG A 281 19.97 -16.76 17.31
C ARG A 281 19.95 -15.78 16.15
N ILE A 282 18.79 -15.16 15.93
CA ILE A 282 18.62 -14.05 14.99
C ILE A 282 18.13 -12.87 15.81
N GLY A 283 19.05 -12.00 16.20
CA GLY A 283 18.74 -10.71 16.81
C GLY A 283 18.76 -9.65 15.73
N SER A 284 17.61 -9.28 15.19
CA SER A 284 17.54 -8.17 14.23
C SER A 284 16.18 -7.48 14.24
N VAL A 285 16.23 -6.18 13.98
CA VAL A 285 15.05 -5.33 13.81
C VAL A 285 15.03 -4.84 12.38
N ILE A 286 13.91 -5.05 11.72
CA ILE A 286 13.63 -4.50 10.40
C ILE A 286 12.47 -3.52 10.51
N VAL A 287 12.49 -2.51 9.67
CA VAL A 287 11.45 -1.49 9.59
C VAL A 287 10.89 -1.52 8.19
N THR A 288 9.60 -1.69 8.08
CA THR A 288 8.90 -1.59 6.81
C THR A 288 8.55 -0.14 6.52
N MET A 289 8.34 0.17 5.25
CA MET A 289 8.19 1.54 4.79
C MET A 289 6.98 2.30 5.32
N ASP A 290 5.99 1.58 5.87
CA ASP A 290 4.84 2.12 6.60
C ASP A 290 5.17 2.44 8.08
N GLY A 291 6.45 2.38 8.44
CA GLY A 291 6.98 2.68 9.76
C GLY A 291 6.77 1.57 10.77
N ARG A 292 6.17 0.43 10.42
CA ARG A 292 6.11 -0.71 11.33
C ARG A 292 7.50 -1.29 11.51
N TRP A 293 7.84 -1.63 12.75
CA TRP A 293 9.07 -2.37 13.02
C TRP A 293 8.73 -3.78 13.46
N TRP A 294 9.60 -4.69 13.08
CA TRP A 294 9.42 -6.12 13.19
C TRP A 294 10.68 -6.73 13.80
N GLU A 295 10.47 -7.73 14.63
CA GLU A 295 11.54 -8.43 15.32
C GLU A 295 11.61 -9.88 14.86
N ALA A 296 12.82 -10.36 14.60
CA ALA A 296 13.04 -11.73 14.17
C ALA A 296 12.59 -12.70 15.28
N VAL A 297 11.88 -13.74 14.89
CA VAL A 297 11.52 -14.83 15.82
C VAL A 297 12.57 -15.92 15.71
N SER A 298 13.01 -16.47 16.85
CA SER A 298 13.87 -17.65 16.85
C SER A 298 13.23 -18.76 16.02
N HIS A 299 13.92 -19.21 14.97
CA HIS A 299 13.47 -20.30 14.10
C HIS A 299 13.18 -21.55 14.93
N GLN A 300 11.91 -21.81 15.21
CA GLN A 300 11.44 -23.10 15.68
C GLN A 300 10.76 -23.78 14.49
N ASN A 301 11.51 -24.65 13.81
CA ASN A 301 11.05 -25.65 12.83
C ASN A 301 9.80 -25.27 12.02
N GLY A 302 9.97 -24.77 10.78
CA GLY A 302 8.81 -24.65 9.89
C GLY A 302 9.03 -24.06 8.51
N GLU A 303 9.88 -23.03 8.37
CA GLU A 303 10.06 -22.35 7.08
C GLU A 303 11.49 -22.52 6.54
N PRO A 304 11.68 -23.25 5.43
CA PRO A 304 13.00 -23.67 5.01
C PRO A 304 13.81 -22.57 4.31
N HIS A 305 13.19 -21.45 3.89
CA HIS A 305 13.81 -20.46 2.99
C HIS A 305 13.45 -18.99 3.32
N SER A 306 13.06 -18.69 4.55
CA SER A 306 12.72 -17.34 4.99
C SER A 306 13.15 -17.12 6.44
N VAL A 307 13.56 -15.91 6.79
CA VAL A 307 13.61 -15.46 8.19
C VAL A 307 12.28 -14.80 8.52
N VAL A 308 11.64 -15.23 9.60
CA VAL A 308 10.32 -14.76 10.01
C VAL A 308 10.42 -13.66 11.06
N TYR A 309 9.68 -12.58 10.83
CA TYR A 309 9.56 -11.45 11.75
C TYR A 309 8.13 -11.24 12.19
N ARG A 310 7.96 -10.87 13.46
CA ARG A 310 6.67 -10.49 14.04
C ARG A 310 6.57 -8.98 14.29
N PRO A 311 5.36 -8.40 14.14
CA PRO A 311 5.16 -6.98 14.31
C PRO A 311 5.25 -6.62 15.80
N MET A 312 6.06 -5.61 16.12
CA MET A 312 6.26 -5.18 17.52
C MET A 312 5.83 -3.74 17.78
N GLY A 313 5.79 -2.89 16.76
CA GLY A 313 5.28 -1.53 16.91
C GLY A 313 5.47 -0.66 15.68
N ARG A 314 5.48 0.66 15.87
CA ARG A 314 5.71 1.66 14.83
C ARG A 314 6.77 2.67 15.26
N LEU A 315 7.65 3.03 14.34
CA LEU A 315 8.55 4.16 14.47
C LEU A 315 7.76 5.45 14.64
N ARG A 316 8.32 6.41 15.38
CA ARG A 316 7.71 7.72 15.58
C ARG A 316 8.70 8.81 15.20
N LEU A 317 8.20 9.78 14.45
CA LEU A 317 8.90 11.04 14.19
C LEU A 317 8.47 12.06 15.23
N ASP A 318 9.44 12.62 15.93
CA ASP A 318 9.25 13.68 16.91
C ASP A 318 9.79 14.99 16.33
N TYR A 319 8.87 15.96 16.20
CA TYR A 319 9.10 17.30 15.64
C TYR A 319 9.23 18.37 16.72
N ALA A 320 9.31 18.00 18.01
CA ALA A 320 9.29 18.94 19.12
C ALA A 320 10.60 19.72 19.33
N ALA A 321 11.68 19.35 18.63
CA ALA A 321 13.00 19.98 18.75
C ALA A 321 13.43 20.66 17.43
N ASP A 322 14.51 21.43 17.49
CA ASP A 322 15.16 22.11 16.35
C ASP A 322 15.66 21.15 15.24
N HIS A 323 15.50 19.84 15.46
CA HIS A 323 15.87 18.75 14.58
C HIS A 323 14.81 17.65 14.63
N LEU A 324 14.62 16.96 13.49
CA LEU A 324 13.71 15.83 13.37
C LEU A 324 14.31 14.61 14.07
N ARG A 325 13.62 14.08 15.07
CA ARG A 325 14.05 12.89 15.83
C ARG A 325 13.27 11.66 15.37
N LEU A 326 13.99 10.57 15.08
CA LEU A 326 13.38 9.26 14.84
C LEU A 326 13.53 8.41 16.10
N ARG A 327 12.41 8.06 16.75
CA ARG A 327 12.43 7.10 17.86
C ARG A 327 12.34 5.69 17.33
N VAL A 328 13.39 4.92 17.59
CA VAL A 328 13.49 3.51 17.26
C VAL A 328 13.37 2.68 18.53
N PRO A 329 12.73 1.50 18.48
CA PRO A 329 12.71 0.58 19.60
C PRO A 329 14.14 0.16 19.95
N TRP A 330 14.44 0.10 21.25
CA TRP A 330 15.61 -0.64 21.69
C TRP A 330 15.29 -2.14 21.53
N PRO A 331 16.21 -2.98 21.03
CA PRO A 331 15.97 -4.41 20.92
C PRO A 331 15.87 -5.01 22.34
N GLU A 332 14.64 -5.17 22.84
CA GLU A 332 14.36 -5.59 24.22
C GLU A 332 14.40 -7.12 24.43
N THR A 333 14.69 -7.93 23.40
CA THR A 333 14.92 -9.37 23.60
C THR A 333 16.31 -9.68 24.18
N ARG A 334 16.45 -9.33 25.47
CA ARG A 334 17.30 -9.88 26.54
C ARG A 334 18.75 -9.36 26.70
N LEU A 335 18.95 -8.76 27.88
CA LEU A 335 20.00 -8.96 28.92
C LEU A 335 21.51 -8.92 28.57
N ASN A 336 21.96 -9.21 27.35
CA ASN A 336 23.38 -9.41 27.04
C ASN A 336 23.83 -8.74 25.73
N TRP A 337 23.23 -7.61 25.35
CA TRP A 337 23.87 -6.74 24.36
C TRP A 337 25.02 -5.98 25.05
N SER A 338 26.23 -6.56 25.05
CA SER A 338 27.43 -5.87 25.53
C SER A 338 28.25 -5.38 24.33
N GLY A 339 27.89 -4.23 23.79
CA GLY A 339 28.61 -3.60 22.68
C GLY A 339 27.87 -2.39 22.11
N SER A 340 28.58 -1.53 21.38
CA SER A 340 27.97 -0.47 20.57
C SER A 340 27.03 -1.10 19.52
N ILE A 341 25.83 -0.55 19.34
CA ILE A 341 24.97 -0.94 18.22
C ILE A 341 25.60 -0.34 16.96
N PRO A 342 26.06 -1.15 15.99
CA PRO A 342 26.49 -0.62 14.71
C PRO A 342 25.23 -0.12 14.01
N LEU A 343 25.06 1.20 14.01
CA LEU A 343 23.96 1.86 13.35
C LEU A 343 24.50 2.42 12.03
N PRO A 344 23.77 2.23 10.93
CA PRO A 344 24.24 2.70 9.63
C PRO A 344 24.33 4.24 9.64
N ASP A 345 25.39 4.78 9.03
CA ASP A 345 25.59 6.24 8.87
C ASP A 345 24.45 6.88 8.06
N THR A 346 23.91 6.11 7.12
CA THR A 346 22.76 6.47 6.29
C THR A 346 21.80 5.30 6.19
N PHE A 347 20.50 5.57 6.33
CA PHE A 347 19.47 4.55 6.11
C PHE A 347 18.24 5.15 5.45
N GLU A 348 17.43 4.30 4.84
CA GLU A 348 16.27 4.72 4.06
C GLU A 348 14.99 4.23 4.70
N ILE A 349 14.10 5.15 5.05
CA ILE A 349 12.75 4.85 5.53
C ILE A 349 11.81 5.97 5.09
N PHE A 350 10.52 5.67 4.93
CA PHE A 350 9.51 6.63 4.47
C PHE A 350 9.83 7.28 3.10
N GLY A 351 10.56 6.58 2.24
CA GLY A 351 10.94 7.04 0.89
C GLY A 351 11.99 8.17 0.93
N ARG A 352 12.76 8.26 2.01
CA ARG A 352 13.79 9.28 2.21
C ARG A 352 15.07 8.65 2.72
N GLU A 353 16.19 9.16 2.24
CA GLU A 353 17.50 8.89 2.82
C GLU A 353 17.70 9.76 4.07
N TRP A 354 18.02 9.11 5.18
CA TRP A 354 18.28 9.73 6.47
C TRP A 354 19.78 9.73 6.71
N HIS A 355 20.31 10.91 7.00
CA HIS A 355 21.68 11.09 7.45
C HIS A 355 21.67 11.15 8.96
N LEU A 356 22.33 10.19 9.58
CA LEU A 356 22.42 10.14 11.02
C LEU A 356 23.33 11.26 11.54
N SER A 357 22.81 12.10 12.43
CA SER A 357 23.63 13.09 13.15
C SER A 357 24.15 12.54 14.48
N GLN A 358 23.27 11.96 15.29
CA GLN A 358 23.58 11.47 16.64
C GLN A 358 22.54 10.42 17.08
N TRP A 359 22.99 9.50 17.94
CA TRP A 359 22.10 8.62 18.71
C TRP A 359 21.93 9.13 20.14
N GLU A 360 20.68 9.21 20.58
CA GLU A 360 20.30 9.45 21.97
C GLU A 360 19.55 8.21 22.47
N GLN A 361 19.91 7.70 23.64
CA GLN A 361 19.13 6.67 24.32
C GLN A 361 18.13 7.38 25.23
N ASP A 362 16.84 7.07 25.08
CA ASP A 362 15.82 7.54 26.02
C ASP A 362 16.16 7.01 27.44
N ALA A 363 16.06 7.89 28.43
CA ALA A 363 16.51 7.64 29.81
C ALA A 363 15.60 6.68 30.61
#